data_AF-A0A7W0YIY3-F1
#
_entry.id   AF-A0A7W0YIY3-F1
#
_cell.length_a   1.000
_cell.length_b   1.000
_cell.length_c   1.000
_cell.angle_alpha   90.00
_cell.angle_beta   90.00
_cell.angle_gamma   90.00
#
_symmetry.space_group_name_H-M   'P 1'
#
loop_
_entity.id
_entity.type
_entity.pdbx_description
1 polymer ?
#
loop_
_entity_poly.entity_id
_entity_poly.type
_entity_poly.pdbx_seq_one_letter_code
_entity_poly.pdbx_strand_id
1 'polypeptide(L)'
;MFEWALIEGRTPSERNAGVDAALARFWSMLKDPPSRMPKVMPMTPAVAPKFSARHPRAAAIFDNLHMMHDIISDVLASDAIPHARKREVIYAQLDELRDSTTNVMSWKEWREMEATMGAEAHDHHEEQP
;
A
#
# COMPACT_ATOMS: atom_id res chain seq x y z
N MET A 1 -5.45 14.23 -6.48
CA MET A 1 -3.99 14.30 -6.70
C MET A 1 -3.33 14.24 -5.32
N PHE A 2 -2.78 13.08 -4.95
CA PHE A 2 -2.23 12.75 -3.61
C PHE A 2 -0.77 13.19 -3.48
N GLU A 3 -0.55 14.47 -3.68
CA GLU A 3 0.77 15.04 -3.52
C GLU A 3 0.96 15.36 -2.03
N TRP A 4 1.83 14.58 -1.40
CA TRP A 4 2.13 14.66 0.01
C TRP A 4 2.58 16.07 0.36
N ALA A 5 1.64 16.77 1.01
CA ALA A 5 1.79 18.06 1.63
C ALA A 5 3.18 18.30 2.19
N LEU A 6 3.69 17.34 2.98
CA LEU A 6 4.91 17.47 3.75
C LEU A 6 6.18 17.52 2.89
N ILE A 7 6.22 16.80 1.77
CA ILE A 7 7.41 16.72 0.90
C ILE A 7 7.35 17.80 -0.19
N GLU A 8 6.15 18.13 -0.66
CA GLU A 8 5.99 19.07 -1.78
C GLU A 8 5.71 20.50 -1.34
N GLY A 9 5.06 20.66 -0.19
CA GLY A 9 4.80 21.96 0.42
C GLY A 9 6.13 22.67 0.69
N ARG A 10 6.35 23.74 -0.05
CA ARG A 10 7.52 24.62 0.07
C ARG A 10 7.40 25.48 1.33
N THR A 11 6.18 25.67 1.83
CA THR A 11 5.89 26.39 3.06
C THR A 11 5.21 25.51 4.11
N PRO A 12 5.31 25.85 5.42
CA PRO A 12 4.54 25.16 6.47
C PRO A 12 3.02 25.14 6.20
N SER A 13 2.46 26.20 5.60
CA SER A 13 1.03 26.27 5.29
C SER A 13 0.62 25.25 4.23
N GLU A 14 1.41 25.11 3.16
CA GLU A 14 1.16 24.11 2.11
C GLU A 14 1.30 22.69 2.67
N ARG A 15 2.29 22.49 3.56
CA ARG A 15 2.47 21.22 4.27
C ARG A 15 1.29 20.86 5.17
N ASN A 16 0.68 21.83 5.85
CA ASN A 16 -0.50 21.56 6.67
C ASN A 16 -1.72 21.26 5.79
N ALA A 17 -1.93 22.05 4.73
CA ALA A 17 -3.08 21.91 3.85
C ALA A 17 -3.20 20.52 3.21
N GLY A 18 -2.09 19.93 2.75
CA GLY A 18 -2.17 18.57 2.19
C GLY A 18 -2.27 17.47 3.28
N VAL A 19 -1.81 17.70 4.52
CA VAL A 19 -2.08 16.77 5.63
C VAL A 19 -3.59 16.76 5.90
N ASP A 20 -4.21 17.94 5.93
CA ASP A 20 -5.66 18.07 6.08
C ASP A 20 -6.40 17.35 4.95
N ALA A 21 -5.94 17.48 3.69
CA ALA A 21 -6.50 16.78 2.55
C ALA A 21 -6.36 15.24 2.67
N ALA A 22 -5.21 14.75 3.11
CA ALA A 22 -4.98 13.32 3.32
C ALA A 22 -5.91 12.75 4.40
N LEU A 23 -6.05 13.46 5.53
CA LEU A 23 -6.97 13.11 6.61
C LEU A 23 -8.42 13.12 6.13
N ALA A 24 -8.83 14.17 5.41
CA ALA A 24 -10.19 14.28 4.88
C ALA A 24 -10.53 13.09 3.96
N ARG A 25 -9.60 12.65 3.10
CA ARG A 25 -9.81 11.43 2.30
C ARG A 25 -9.92 10.19 3.17
N PHE A 26 -8.98 9.97 4.09
CA PHE A 26 -9.03 8.80 4.98
C PHE A 26 -10.38 8.69 5.67
N TRP A 27 -10.85 9.78 6.28
CA TRP A 27 -12.16 9.81 6.93
C TRP A 27 -13.33 9.64 5.96
N SER A 28 -13.19 10.07 4.71
CA SER A 28 -14.23 9.85 3.69
C SER A 28 -14.44 8.37 3.35
N MET A 29 -13.39 7.55 3.41
CA MET A 29 -13.47 6.10 3.17
C MET A 29 -14.25 5.38 4.28
N LEU A 30 -14.31 5.96 5.48
CA LEU A 30 -15.00 5.40 6.64
C LEU A 30 -16.46 5.86 6.78
N LYS A 31 -16.96 6.68 5.85
CA LYS A 31 -18.34 7.20 5.92
C LYS A 31 -19.41 6.17 5.57
N ASP A 32 -19.08 5.16 4.76
CA ASP A 32 -20.01 4.12 4.33
C ASP A 32 -19.28 2.76 4.17
N PRO A 33 -18.87 2.13 5.28
CA PRO A 33 -18.19 0.85 5.21
C PRO A 33 -19.19 -0.32 5.00
N PRO A 34 -18.81 -1.36 4.22
CA PRO A 34 -17.52 -1.55 3.55
C PRO A 34 -17.46 -0.96 2.13
N SER A 35 -18.53 -0.33 1.64
CA SER A 35 -18.66 0.06 0.22
C SER A 35 -17.54 1.02 -0.24
N ARG A 36 -17.12 1.93 0.64
CA ARG A 36 -16.07 2.94 0.38
C ARG A 36 -14.71 2.60 0.97
N MET A 37 -14.59 1.47 1.66
CA MET A 37 -13.29 1.02 2.15
C MET A 37 -12.41 0.58 0.97
N PRO A 38 -11.09 0.83 1.03
CA PRO A 38 -10.17 0.31 0.02
C PRO A 38 -10.33 -1.21 -0.13
N LYS A 39 -10.46 -1.67 -1.37
CA LYS A 39 -10.61 -3.10 -1.69
C LYS A 39 -9.29 -3.74 -2.10
N VAL A 40 -8.33 -2.91 -2.51
CA VAL A 40 -6.99 -3.31 -2.92
C VAL A 40 -5.99 -2.40 -2.22
N MET A 41 -4.80 -2.94 -1.96
CA MET A 41 -3.67 -2.16 -1.47
C MET A 41 -2.96 -1.52 -2.67
N PRO A 42 -3.07 -0.19 -2.86
CA PRO A 42 -2.36 0.47 -3.94
C PRO A 42 -0.84 0.43 -3.66
N MET A 43 -0.04 0.27 -4.70
CA MET A 43 1.40 0.34 -4.55
C MET A 43 1.87 1.75 -4.17
N THR A 44 3.01 1.84 -3.50
CA THR A 44 3.61 3.12 -3.09
C THR A 44 3.76 4.13 -4.25
N PRO A 45 4.12 3.74 -5.49
CA PRO A 45 4.16 4.69 -6.61
C PRO A 45 2.79 5.29 -6.99
N ALA A 46 1.69 4.55 -6.81
CA ALA A 46 0.35 5.07 -7.06
C ALA A 46 -0.07 6.13 -6.02
N VAL A 47 0.35 5.96 -4.77
CA VAL A 47 -0.01 6.87 -3.66
C VAL A 47 1.03 7.99 -3.47
N ALA A 48 2.28 7.76 -3.88
CA ALA A 48 3.42 8.64 -3.66
C ALA A 48 4.39 8.65 -4.86
N PRO A 49 3.95 9.10 -6.06
CA PRO A 49 4.72 8.98 -7.30
C PRO A 49 6.04 9.75 -7.27
N LYS A 50 6.07 10.99 -6.74
CA LYS A 50 7.32 11.78 -6.65
C LYS A 50 8.31 11.17 -5.65
N PHE A 51 7.82 10.65 -4.53
CA PHE A 51 8.66 9.92 -3.58
C PHE A 51 9.25 8.68 -4.24
N SER A 52 8.43 7.90 -4.94
CA SER A 52 8.84 6.67 -5.61
C SER A 52 9.83 6.93 -6.75
N ALA A 53 9.65 8.03 -7.50
CA ALA A 53 10.61 8.47 -8.51
C ALA A 53 11.95 8.88 -7.89
N ARG A 54 11.94 9.59 -6.75
CA ARG A 54 13.16 10.07 -6.06
C ARG A 54 13.86 8.96 -5.27
N HIS A 55 13.11 8.04 -4.70
CA HIS A 55 13.56 7.00 -3.76
C HIS A 55 12.98 5.62 -4.10
N PRO A 56 13.24 5.07 -5.30
CA PRO A 56 12.58 3.84 -5.78
C PRO A 56 12.86 2.62 -4.90
N ARG A 57 14.07 2.53 -4.34
CA ARG A 57 14.41 1.46 -3.39
C ARG A 57 13.62 1.54 -2.09
N ALA A 58 13.37 2.75 -1.59
CA ALA A 58 12.57 2.92 -0.39
C ALA A 58 11.09 2.59 -0.66
N ALA A 59 10.55 2.99 -1.81
CA ALA A 59 9.19 2.62 -2.23
C ALA A 59 9.01 1.09 -2.31
N ALA A 60 9.95 0.37 -2.94
CA ALA A 60 9.92 -1.09 -2.97
C ALA A 60 10.01 -1.73 -1.57
N ILE A 61 10.77 -1.14 -0.63
CA ILE A 61 10.80 -1.61 0.76
C ILE A 61 9.42 -1.42 1.41
N PHE A 62 8.75 -0.29 1.19
CA PHE A 62 7.40 -0.07 1.70
C PHE A 62 6.43 -1.10 1.14
N ASP A 63 6.44 -1.37 -0.17
CA ASP A 63 5.54 -2.37 -0.77
C ASP A 63 5.78 -3.78 -0.19
N ASN A 64 7.05 -4.18 -0.01
CA ASN A 64 7.38 -5.46 0.63
C ASN A 64 6.93 -5.52 2.10
N LEU A 65 7.11 -4.44 2.86
CA LEU A 65 6.66 -4.36 4.25
C LEU A 65 5.13 -4.37 4.36
N HIS A 66 4.42 -3.80 3.37
CA HIS A 66 2.97 -3.86 3.32
C HIS A 66 2.49 -5.31 3.13
N MET A 67 2.99 -5.96 2.08
CA MET A 67 2.71 -7.38 1.83
C MET A 67 3.01 -8.26 3.05
N MET A 68 4.14 -8.04 3.72
CA MET A 68 4.51 -8.82 4.90
C MET A 68 3.46 -8.74 6.02
N HIS A 69 3.04 -7.53 6.41
CA HIS A 69 2.12 -7.42 7.54
C HIS A 69 0.69 -7.82 7.18
N ASP A 70 0.27 -7.68 5.92
CA ASP A 70 -1.01 -8.21 5.43
C ASP A 70 -1.03 -9.73 5.54
N ILE A 71 0.01 -10.42 5.04
CA ILE A 71 0.14 -11.89 5.14
C ILE A 71 0.10 -12.35 6.61
N ILE A 72 0.82 -11.66 7.49
CA ILE A 72 0.82 -12.00 8.93
C ILE A 72 -0.57 -11.76 9.53
N SER A 73 -1.25 -10.67 9.16
CA SER A 73 -2.61 -10.35 9.62
C SER A 73 -3.62 -11.40 9.15
N ASP A 74 -3.51 -11.86 7.90
CA ASP A 74 -4.34 -12.93 7.35
C ASP A 74 -4.13 -14.25 8.08
N VAL A 75 -2.88 -14.61 8.38
CA VAL A 75 -2.60 -15.82 9.19
C VAL A 75 -3.20 -15.69 10.60
N LEU A 76 -3.11 -14.50 11.21
CA LEU A 76 -3.66 -14.23 12.53
C LEU A 76 -5.19 -14.18 12.54
N ALA A 77 -5.83 -13.71 11.48
CA ALA A 77 -7.28 -13.59 11.37
C ALA A 77 -7.95 -14.87 10.86
N SER A 78 -7.22 -15.74 10.15
CA SER A 78 -7.79 -16.94 9.54
C SER A 78 -8.22 -17.99 10.58
N ASP A 79 -9.45 -18.46 10.42
CA ASP A 79 -10.00 -19.63 11.15
C ASP A 79 -9.54 -20.96 10.54
N ALA A 80 -9.03 -20.95 9.30
CA ALA A 80 -8.52 -22.15 8.63
C ALA A 80 -7.17 -22.62 9.23
N ILE A 81 -6.47 -21.75 9.95
CA ILE A 81 -5.19 -22.06 10.60
C ILE A 81 -5.44 -22.22 12.10
N PRO A 82 -5.30 -23.44 12.66
CA PRO A 82 -5.46 -23.64 14.11
C PRO A 82 -4.54 -22.71 14.89
N HIS A 83 -5.02 -22.13 16.00
CA HIS A 83 -4.26 -21.17 16.78
C HIS A 83 -2.84 -21.66 17.16
N ALA A 84 -2.71 -22.94 17.54
CA ALA A 84 -1.43 -23.56 17.87
C ALA A 84 -0.42 -23.60 16.71
N ARG A 85 -0.90 -23.50 15.46
CA ARG A 85 -0.08 -23.53 14.23
C ARG A 85 0.28 -22.13 13.71
N LYS A 86 -0.41 -21.07 14.14
CA LYS A 86 -0.23 -19.70 13.60
C LYS A 86 1.22 -19.23 13.68
N ARG A 87 1.91 -19.51 14.80
CA ARG A 87 3.33 -19.18 14.97
C ARG A 87 4.19 -19.80 13.86
N GLU A 88 4.08 -21.11 13.66
CA GLU A 88 4.87 -21.84 12.66
C GLU A 88 4.61 -21.33 11.25
N VAL A 89 3.33 -21.08 10.90
CA VAL A 89 2.97 -20.55 9.59
C VAL A 89 3.56 -19.15 9.38
N ILE A 90 3.48 -18.25 10.38
CA ILE A 90 4.09 -16.92 10.32
C ILE A 90 5.59 -17.02 10.06
N TYR A 91 6.31 -17.89 10.77
CA TYR A 91 7.75 -18.06 10.53
C TYR A 91 8.05 -18.59 9.13
N ALA A 92 7.27 -19.53 8.61
CA ALA A 92 7.42 -20.00 7.23
C ALA A 92 7.22 -18.86 6.20
N GLN A 93 6.24 -17.97 6.39
CA GLN A 93 6.04 -16.81 5.51
C GLN A 93 7.19 -15.79 5.65
N LEU A 94 7.73 -15.59 6.85
CA LEU A 94 8.88 -14.72 7.06
C LEU A 94 10.15 -15.27 6.42
N ASP A 95 10.32 -16.59 6.41
CA ASP A 95 11.45 -17.23 5.73
C ASP A 95 11.33 -17.07 4.21
N GLU A 96 10.13 -17.22 3.65
CA GLU A 96 9.85 -16.94 2.23
C GLU A 96 10.15 -15.48 1.86
N LEU A 97 9.67 -14.52 2.65
CA LEU A 97 9.91 -13.08 2.40
C LEU A 97 11.39 -12.67 2.51
N ARG A 98 12.22 -13.49 3.16
CA ARG A 98 13.67 -13.29 3.27
C ARG A 98 14.44 -14.02 2.16
N ASP A 99 13.81 -14.93 1.45
CA ASP A 99 14.43 -15.61 0.31
C ASP A 99 14.59 -14.62 -0.85
N SER A 100 15.83 -14.35 -1.21
CA SER A 100 16.16 -13.47 -2.33
C SER A 100 16.27 -14.22 -3.67
N THR A 101 15.79 -15.46 -3.75
CA THR A 101 15.93 -16.33 -4.92
C THR A 101 14.58 -16.83 -5.48
N THR A 102 13.56 -16.95 -4.65
CA THR A 102 12.21 -17.42 -5.04
C THR A 102 11.22 -16.26 -4.99
N ASN A 103 10.21 -16.27 -5.88
CA ASN A 103 9.15 -15.25 -5.94
C ASN A 103 9.66 -13.79 -5.97
N VAL A 104 10.85 -13.58 -6.54
CA VAL A 104 11.49 -12.27 -6.66
C VAL A 104 11.01 -11.56 -7.91
N MET A 105 10.69 -10.27 -7.75
CA MET A 105 10.30 -9.39 -8.83
C MET A 105 11.47 -8.53 -9.30
N SER A 106 11.67 -8.42 -10.61
CA SER A 106 12.65 -7.50 -11.19
C SER A 106 12.19 -6.05 -11.07
N TRP A 107 13.15 -5.11 -11.16
CA TRP A 107 12.83 -3.67 -11.19
C TRP A 107 11.90 -3.26 -12.34
N LYS A 108 11.98 -3.97 -13.47
CA LYS A 108 11.11 -3.71 -14.61
C LYS A 108 9.69 -4.14 -14.29
N GLU A 109 9.51 -5.35 -13.79
CA GLU A 109 8.20 -5.89 -13.41
C GLU A 109 7.54 -5.04 -12.31
N TRP A 110 8.30 -4.60 -11.30
CA TRP A 110 7.76 -3.73 -10.23
C TRP A 110 7.24 -2.39 -10.77
N ARG A 111 7.92 -1.80 -11.77
CA ARG A 111 7.44 -0.58 -12.44
C ARG A 111 6.26 -0.82 -13.36
N GLU A 112 6.18 -1.99 -13.99
CA GLU A 112 5.02 -2.36 -14.81
C GLU A 112 3.79 -2.63 -13.91
N MET A 113 4.00 -3.24 -12.74
CA MET A 113 2.96 -3.48 -11.75
C MET A 113 2.35 -2.18 -11.19
N GLU A 114 3.16 -1.12 -11.02
CA GLU A 114 2.65 0.22 -10.69
C GLU A 114 1.57 0.68 -11.68
N ALA A 115 1.77 0.46 -12.98
CA ALA A 115 0.84 0.92 -13.99
C ALA A 115 -0.51 0.19 -13.89
N THR A 116 -0.50 -1.09 -13.52
CA THR A 116 -1.72 -1.91 -13.39
C THR A 116 -2.40 -1.70 -12.04
N MET A 117 -1.67 -1.81 -10.92
CA MET A 117 -2.22 -1.66 -9.56
C MET A 117 -2.44 -0.20 -9.15
N GLY A 118 -1.82 0.75 -9.85
CA GLY A 118 -2.14 2.17 -9.73
C GLY A 118 -3.38 2.56 -10.52
N ALA A 119 -3.64 1.95 -11.67
CA ALA A 119 -4.83 2.24 -12.49
C ALA A 119 -6.14 1.84 -11.79
N GLU A 120 -6.18 0.70 -11.08
CA GLU A 120 -7.35 0.29 -10.29
C GLU A 120 -7.68 1.28 -9.15
N ALA A 121 -6.68 2.00 -8.62
CA ALA A 121 -6.89 3.07 -7.65
C ALA A 121 -7.45 4.36 -8.28
N HIS A 122 -7.34 4.52 -9.60
CA HIS A 122 -7.86 5.65 -10.37
C HIS A 122 -9.23 5.36 -11.01
N ASP A 123 -9.50 4.13 -11.43
CA ASP A 123 -10.68 3.76 -12.24
C ASP A 123 -11.99 3.69 -11.43
N HIS A 124 -11.91 3.59 -10.10
CA HIS A 124 -13.10 3.61 -9.24
C HIS A 124 -13.65 5.02 -8.94
N HIS A 125 -13.16 6.05 -9.64
CA HIS A 125 -13.57 7.44 -9.43
C HIS A 125 -14.33 8.09 -10.60
N GLU A 126 -14.62 7.37 -11.69
CA GLU A 126 -15.29 7.94 -12.87
C GLU A 126 -16.73 7.48 -13.15
N GLU A 127 -17.34 6.64 -12.31
CA GLU A 127 -18.78 6.39 -12.37
C GLU A 127 -19.52 6.87 -11.11
N GLN A 128 -19.97 8.13 -11.15
CA GLN A 128 -21.34 8.52 -10.82
C GLN A 128 -21.59 10.01 -11.20
N PRO A 129 -22.81 10.36 -11.63
CA PRO A 129 -23.15 11.58 -12.38
C PRO A 129 -23.07 12.90 -11.61
#